data_AF-A0ABD7CFI6-F1
#
_entry.id   AF-A0ABD7CFI6-F1
#
_cell.length_a   1.000
_cell.length_b   1.000
_cell.length_c   1.000
_cell.angle_alpha   90.00
_cell.angle_beta   90.00
_cell.angle_gamma   90.00
#
_symmetry.space_group_name_H-M   'P 1'
#
loop_
_entity.id
_entity.type
_entity.pdbx_description
1 polymer ?
#
loop_
_entity_poly.entity_id
_entity_poly.type
_entity_poly.pdbx_seq_one_letter_code
_entity_poly.pdbx_strand_id
1 'polypeptide(L)'
;MNNGEYEKTNYSENFMTEQEKDNEIKHIIKHIIDEGVEDIDVFVERFTKVYDHEYRHKYSEILQLLMEIKSESEAESLDYLVLNMNVLKEHISCSQYSFKKSFFKLYDHIMLEVTRIQLYHDYEKREKLIESKVNTAKNELEYYGNLYNNLSTDINGLYSTVNNVNEQLRDSNAQSISILGIFSGIVIAFFGSIKVTENIFSNLGEGISKYRIVFMAGVIGFILFNTIFVLLYFIAKVSNKSIATGNFDKYYYECYDWNCWDEEKGAYKENRKNVKKYRKILNSSRKRLKIRYPIVYWVNLFMVSIIIMSFILWLIKNQTIFIIPLKL
;
A
#
# COMPACT_ATOMS: atom_id res chain seq x y z
N MET A 1 49.18 57.98 -97.03
CA MET A 1 47.73 58.17 -96.84
C MET A 1 47.09 56.80 -96.75
N ASN A 2 46.18 56.65 -95.79
CA ASN A 2 45.32 55.50 -95.45
C ASN A 2 45.95 54.28 -94.76
N ASN A 3 46.07 54.41 -93.44
CA ASN A 3 45.33 53.64 -92.42
C ASN A 3 44.64 52.36 -92.85
N GLY A 4 44.96 51.29 -92.13
CA GLY A 4 44.14 50.10 -91.94
C GLY A 4 44.43 49.50 -90.57
N GLU A 5 43.89 50.11 -89.51
CA GLU A 5 43.77 49.47 -88.20
C GLU A 5 42.80 48.29 -88.33
N TYR A 6 43.29 47.08 -88.08
CA TYR A 6 42.43 45.92 -87.85
C TYR A 6 42.26 45.78 -86.33
N GLU A 7 41.08 46.15 -85.86
CA GLU A 7 40.58 45.86 -84.52
C GLU A 7 40.67 44.35 -84.25
N LYS A 8 41.45 43.96 -83.23
CA LYS A 8 41.32 42.65 -82.61
C LYS A 8 40.15 42.69 -81.64
N THR A 9 39.00 42.15 -82.07
CA THR A 9 37.91 41.81 -81.16
C THR A 9 38.33 40.62 -80.28
N ASN A 10 38.50 40.90 -79.00
CA ASN A 10 38.82 39.95 -77.94
C ASN A 10 37.52 39.25 -77.53
N TYR A 11 37.28 38.02 -78.00
CA TYR A 11 36.24 37.15 -77.44
C TYR A 11 36.85 36.36 -76.29
N SER A 12 36.63 36.81 -75.05
CA SER A 12 36.85 35.96 -73.87
C SER A 12 35.62 35.07 -73.70
N GLU A 13 35.69 33.82 -74.14
CA GLU A 13 34.75 32.79 -73.69
C GLU A 13 34.87 32.64 -72.17
N ASN A 14 33.77 32.86 -71.47
CA ASN A 14 33.71 32.84 -70.01
C ASN A 14 33.59 31.36 -69.56
N PHE A 15 34.72 30.70 -69.31
CA PHE A 15 34.77 29.30 -68.90
C PHE A 15 34.40 29.14 -67.41
N MET A 16 33.51 28.20 -67.10
CA MET A 16 33.17 27.86 -65.70
C MET A 16 34.36 27.21 -64.98
N THR A 17 34.63 27.67 -63.76
CA THR A 17 35.57 27.05 -62.82
C THR A 17 35.03 25.71 -62.28
N GLU A 18 35.90 24.84 -61.76
CA GLU A 18 35.45 23.56 -61.16
C GLU A 18 34.50 23.76 -59.98
N GLN A 19 34.68 24.82 -59.19
CA GLN A 19 33.80 25.13 -58.06
C GLN A 19 32.41 25.58 -58.54
N GLU A 20 32.33 26.35 -59.62
CA GLU A 20 31.05 26.72 -60.24
C GLU A 20 30.36 25.49 -60.83
N LYS A 21 31.11 24.55 -61.40
CA LYS A 21 30.58 23.26 -61.89
C LYS A 21 30.07 22.37 -60.73
N ASP A 22 30.80 22.30 -59.62
CA ASP A 22 30.37 21.59 -58.40
C ASP A 22 29.03 22.17 -57.89
N ASN A 23 28.92 23.49 -57.80
CA ASN A 23 27.70 24.16 -57.38
C ASN A 23 26.55 23.96 -58.36
N GLU A 24 26.83 24.04 -59.66
CA GLU A 24 25.81 23.85 -60.69
C GLU A 24 25.24 22.44 -60.67
N ILE A 25 26.07 21.40 -60.42
CA ILE A 25 25.54 20.04 -60.21
C ILE A 25 24.61 19.98 -59.01
N LYS A 26 24.96 20.62 -57.89
CA LYS A 26 24.07 20.66 -56.72
C LYS A 26 22.75 21.35 -57.06
N HIS A 27 22.79 22.45 -57.80
CA HIS A 27 21.60 23.15 -58.28
C HIS A 27 20.76 22.31 -59.24
N ILE A 28 21.39 21.57 -60.16
CA ILE A 28 20.69 20.64 -61.05
C ILE A 28 19.97 19.57 -60.24
N ILE A 29 20.63 18.94 -59.26
CA ILE A 29 20.03 17.89 -58.44
C ILE A 29 18.86 18.42 -57.62
N LYS A 30 18.99 19.61 -57.01
CA LYS A 30 17.87 20.26 -56.30
C LYS A 30 16.71 20.57 -57.24
N HIS A 31 16.98 21.12 -58.42
CA HIS A 31 15.97 21.41 -59.42
C HIS A 31 15.21 20.15 -59.88
N ILE A 32 15.92 19.03 -60.06
CA ILE A 32 15.32 17.72 -60.40
C ILE A 32 14.35 17.26 -59.30
N ILE A 33 14.60 17.58 -58.04
CA ILE A 33 13.75 17.21 -56.90
C ILE A 33 12.55 18.13 -56.80
N ASP A 34 12.80 19.44 -56.82
CA ASP A 34 11.80 20.45 -56.47
C ASP A 34 10.82 20.72 -57.63
N GLU A 35 11.33 20.76 -58.86
CA GLU A 35 10.56 21.16 -60.06
C GLU A 35 10.37 20.00 -61.06
N GLY A 36 11.07 18.88 -60.86
CA GLY A 36 10.99 17.71 -61.73
C GLY A 36 11.78 17.87 -63.04
N VAL A 37 11.41 17.07 -64.05
CA VAL A 37 12.12 16.98 -65.35
C VAL A 37 11.16 17.07 -66.53
N GLU A 38 10.22 18.02 -66.48
CA GLU A 38 9.24 18.26 -67.55
C GLU A 38 9.90 18.69 -68.86
N ASP A 39 10.88 19.61 -68.78
CA ASP A 39 11.68 20.08 -69.91
C ASP A 39 13.08 19.45 -69.88
N ILE A 40 13.22 18.31 -70.57
CA ILE A 40 14.47 17.54 -70.61
C ILE A 40 15.59 18.33 -71.31
N ASP A 41 15.26 19.19 -72.28
CA ASP A 41 16.24 19.92 -73.08
C ASP A 41 17.02 20.93 -72.21
N VAL A 42 16.35 21.55 -71.22
CA VAL A 42 16.99 22.41 -70.22
C VAL A 42 18.07 21.65 -69.44
N PHE A 43 17.80 20.41 -69.02
CA PHE A 43 18.78 19.60 -68.31
C PHE A 43 19.91 19.13 -69.21
N VAL A 44 19.62 18.78 -70.47
CA VAL A 44 20.64 18.42 -71.46
C VAL A 44 21.61 19.59 -71.68
N GLU A 45 21.09 20.82 -71.82
CA GLU A 45 21.92 22.02 -71.96
C GLU A 45 22.81 22.25 -70.72
N ARG A 46 22.22 22.18 -69.52
CA ARG A 46 22.94 22.37 -68.26
C ARG A 46 24.02 21.31 -68.06
N PHE A 47 23.73 20.03 -68.31
CA PHE A 47 24.73 18.97 -68.24
C PHE A 47 25.82 19.11 -69.30
N THR A 48 25.49 19.57 -70.51
CA THR A 48 26.48 19.85 -71.56
C THR A 48 27.47 20.92 -71.11
N LYS A 49 26.98 22.01 -70.51
CA LYS A 49 27.80 23.10 -69.97
C LYS A 49 28.69 22.65 -68.80
N VAL A 50 28.11 21.91 -67.86
CA VAL A 50 28.83 21.43 -66.66
C VAL A 50 29.95 20.46 -67.02
N TYR A 51 29.66 19.46 -67.85
CA TYR A 51 30.61 18.39 -68.18
C TYR A 51 31.53 18.71 -69.36
N ASP A 52 31.51 19.96 -69.81
CA ASP A 52 32.48 20.46 -70.76
C ASP A 52 33.91 20.35 -70.18
N HIS A 53 34.90 20.05 -71.02
CA HIS A 53 36.31 19.91 -70.64
C HIS A 53 36.63 18.88 -69.52
N GLU A 54 36.12 17.64 -69.62
CA GLU A 54 36.48 16.50 -68.75
C GLU A 54 36.26 16.67 -67.24
N TYR A 55 35.40 17.59 -66.82
CA TYR A 55 35.08 17.80 -65.41
C TYR A 55 34.55 16.53 -64.72
N ARG A 56 35.01 16.30 -63.49
CA ARG A 56 34.61 15.18 -62.63
C ARG A 56 33.94 15.70 -61.36
N HIS A 57 32.66 15.37 -61.19
CA HIS A 57 31.94 15.66 -59.96
C HIS A 57 32.49 14.89 -58.75
N LYS A 58 32.44 15.54 -57.58
CA LYS A 58 32.92 14.97 -56.32
C LYS A 58 31.84 14.14 -55.64
N TYR A 59 32.12 12.86 -55.46
CA TYR A 59 31.19 11.90 -54.84
C TYR A 59 30.84 12.27 -53.39
N SER A 60 31.80 12.85 -52.65
CA SER A 60 31.60 13.36 -51.30
C SER A 60 30.59 14.52 -51.25
N GLU A 61 30.62 15.41 -52.24
CA GLU A 61 29.73 16.56 -52.32
C GLU A 61 28.30 16.14 -52.68
N ILE A 62 28.16 15.12 -53.54
CA ILE A 62 26.86 14.51 -53.84
C ILE A 62 26.29 13.84 -52.60
N LEU A 63 27.10 13.05 -51.90
CA LEU A 63 26.67 12.38 -50.68
C LEU A 63 26.21 13.39 -49.62
N GLN A 64 27.00 14.45 -49.38
CA GLN A 64 26.65 15.50 -48.45
C GLN A 64 25.31 16.16 -48.81
N LEU A 65 25.13 16.51 -50.09
CA LEU A 65 23.87 17.09 -50.56
C LEU A 65 22.68 16.14 -50.32
N LEU A 66 22.81 14.85 -50.64
CA LEU A 66 21.74 13.87 -50.45
C LEU A 66 21.41 13.66 -48.96
N MET A 67 22.41 13.71 -48.07
CA MET A 67 22.20 13.67 -46.63
C MET A 67 21.48 14.92 -46.11
N GLU A 68 21.88 16.11 -46.58
CA GLU A 68 21.22 17.39 -46.26
C GLU A 68 19.76 17.35 -46.68
N ILE A 69 19.49 17.00 -47.94
CA ILE A 69 18.12 16.85 -48.47
C ILE A 69 17.29 15.90 -47.61
N LYS A 70 17.83 14.71 -47.29
CA LYS A 70 17.14 13.72 -46.45
C LYS A 70 16.86 14.23 -45.02
N SER A 71 17.70 15.10 -44.50
CA SER A 71 17.52 15.68 -43.16
C SER A 71 16.49 16.83 -43.14
N GLU A 72 16.40 17.59 -44.24
CA GLU A 72 15.52 18.76 -44.37
C GLU A 72 14.11 18.40 -44.88
N SER A 73 13.96 17.28 -45.58
CA SER A 73 12.70 16.85 -46.20
C SER A 73 12.32 15.42 -45.80
N GLU A 74 11.02 15.13 -45.76
CA GLU A 74 10.52 13.77 -45.53
C GLU A 74 11.04 12.80 -46.61
N ALA A 75 10.94 11.49 -46.36
CA ALA A 75 11.60 10.44 -47.13
C ALA A 75 11.35 10.43 -48.65
N GLU A 76 10.29 11.10 -49.09
CA GLU A 76 9.79 11.12 -50.47
C GLU A 76 10.69 11.92 -51.43
N SER A 77 11.48 12.88 -50.96
CA SER A 77 12.33 13.73 -51.82
C SER A 77 13.39 12.96 -52.60
N LEU A 78 13.99 11.94 -51.98
CA LEU A 78 14.94 11.06 -52.65
C LEU A 78 14.26 10.12 -53.64
N ASP A 79 13.00 9.73 -53.39
CA ASP A 79 12.24 8.90 -54.32
C ASP A 79 11.87 9.69 -55.58
N TYR A 80 11.54 10.99 -55.45
CA TYR A 80 11.37 11.90 -56.58
C TYR A 80 12.67 12.09 -57.37
N LEU A 81 13.82 12.26 -56.68
CA LEU A 81 15.12 12.30 -57.34
C LEU A 81 15.36 11.04 -58.18
N VAL A 82 15.13 9.86 -57.60
CA VAL A 82 15.33 8.58 -58.29
C VAL A 82 14.42 8.47 -59.51
N LEU A 83 13.13 8.82 -59.38
CA LEU A 83 12.17 8.80 -60.47
C LEU A 83 12.62 9.70 -61.64
N ASN A 84 12.95 10.95 -61.34
CA ASN A 84 13.30 11.94 -62.35
C ASN A 84 14.68 11.65 -62.98
N MET A 85 15.64 11.15 -62.20
CA MET A 85 16.92 10.66 -62.72
C MET A 85 16.76 9.45 -63.65
N ASN A 86 15.76 8.59 -63.42
CA ASN A 86 15.44 7.49 -64.35
C ASN A 86 14.88 8.02 -65.68
N VAL A 87 14.00 9.02 -65.65
CA VAL A 87 13.48 9.68 -66.88
C VAL A 87 14.62 10.29 -67.70
N LEU A 88 15.52 11.05 -67.06
CA LEU A 88 16.69 11.62 -67.71
C LEU A 88 17.61 10.54 -68.29
N LYS A 89 17.83 9.45 -67.54
CA LYS A 89 18.63 8.31 -68.00
C LYS A 89 18.05 7.69 -69.25
N GLU A 90 16.75 7.46 -69.32
CA GLU A 90 16.09 6.88 -70.50
C GLU A 90 16.32 7.75 -71.74
N HIS A 91 16.13 9.07 -71.61
CA HIS A 91 16.35 10.01 -72.71
C HIS A 91 17.82 10.07 -73.16
N ILE A 92 18.76 10.24 -72.22
CA ILE A 92 20.19 10.36 -72.50
C ILE A 92 20.78 9.05 -73.06
N SER A 93 20.17 7.90 -72.74
CA SER A 93 20.59 6.59 -73.27
C SER A 93 20.43 6.50 -74.79
N CYS A 94 19.40 7.13 -75.35
CA CYS A 94 19.06 7.06 -76.78
C CYS A 94 19.83 8.06 -77.66
N SER A 95 20.54 9.01 -77.05
CA SER A 95 21.21 10.11 -77.74
C SER A 95 22.75 10.01 -77.71
N GLN A 96 23.42 10.74 -78.59
CA GLN A 96 24.88 10.85 -78.67
C GLN A 96 25.40 12.15 -78.03
N TYR A 97 25.15 12.34 -76.73
CA TYR A 97 25.68 13.49 -75.99
C TYR A 97 27.13 13.27 -75.53
N SER A 98 27.97 14.30 -75.61
CA SER A 98 29.37 14.27 -75.15
C SER A 98 29.50 13.98 -73.65
N PHE A 99 28.56 14.48 -72.84
CA PHE A 99 28.55 14.32 -71.38
C PHE A 99 28.01 12.98 -70.89
N LYS A 100 27.50 12.12 -71.79
CA LYS A 100 26.78 10.88 -71.45
C LYS A 100 27.49 10.01 -70.41
N LYS A 101 28.80 9.78 -70.60
CA LYS A 101 29.61 8.98 -69.66
C LYS A 101 29.68 9.57 -68.26
N SER A 102 29.81 10.90 -68.15
CA SER A 102 29.87 11.60 -66.87
C SER A 102 28.51 11.64 -66.18
N PHE A 103 27.42 11.80 -66.94
CA PHE A 103 26.05 11.66 -66.42
C PHE A 103 25.81 10.27 -65.84
N PHE A 104 26.19 9.18 -66.54
CA PHE A 104 26.00 7.83 -66.01
C PHE A 104 26.75 7.57 -64.71
N LYS A 105 27.94 8.17 -64.53
CA LYS A 105 28.66 8.11 -63.24
C LYS A 105 27.88 8.82 -62.13
N LEU A 106 27.29 9.99 -62.44
CA LEU A 106 26.47 10.73 -61.47
C LEU A 106 25.22 9.94 -61.10
N TYR A 107 24.52 9.41 -62.11
CA TYR A 107 23.34 8.57 -61.92
C TYR A 107 23.63 7.36 -61.03
N ASP A 108 24.71 6.64 -61.33
CA ASP A 108 25.09 5.44 -60.57
C ASP A 108 25.44 5.80 -59.12
N HIS A 109 26.18 6.89 -58.91
CA HIS A 109 26.54 7.36 -57.58
C HIS A 109 25.32 7.83 -56.78
N ILE A 110 24.38 8.57 -57.40
CA ILE A 110 23.12 8.97 -56.75
C ILE A 110 22.31 7.74 -56.36
N MET A 111 22.13 6.76 -57.25
CA MET A 111 21.36 5.55 -56.96
C MET A 111 21.98 4.73 -55.82
N LEU A 112 23.31 4.58 -55.82
CA LEU A 112 24.05 3.90 -54.77
C LEU A 112 23.85 4.59 -53.41
N GLU A 113 24.02 5.91 -53.35
CA GLU A 113 23.94 6.65 -52.09
C GLU A 113 22.51 6.78 -51.57
N VAL A 114 21.51 6.96 -52.44
CA VAL A 114 20.09 6.92 -52.03
C VAL A 114 19.76 5.56 -51.39
N THR A 115 20.19 4.46 -52.01
CA THR A 115 19.98 3.10 -51.47
C THR A 115 20.65 2.94 -50.09
N ARG A 116 21.87 3.46 -49.92
CA ARG A 116 22.58 3.42 -48.63
C ARG A 116 21.89 4.24 -47.56
N ILE A 117 21.44 5.45 -47.89
CA ILE A 117 20.73 6.34 -46.97
C ILE A 117 19.43 5.68 -46.49
N GLN A 118 18.66 5.07 -47.39
CA GLN A 118 17.45 4.32 -47.04
C GLN A 118 17.75 3.15 -46.09
N LEU A 119 18.81 2.37 -46.37
CA LEU A 119 19.22 1.26 -45.52
C LEU A 119 19.61 1.72 -44.09
N TYR A 120 20.37 2.81 -43.97
CA TYR A 120 20.72 3.37 -42.66
C TYR A 120 19.49 3.83 -41.88
N HIS A 121 18.51 4.44 -42.56
CA HIS A 121 17.26 4.85 -41.94
C HIS A 121 16.45 3.65 -41.43
N ASP A 122 16.40 2.55 -42.18
CA ASP A 122 15.75 1.32 -41.73
C ASP A 122 16.44 0.70 -40.50
N TYR A 123 17.78 0.78 -40.42
CA TYR A 123 18.51 0.36 -39.23
C TYR A 123 18.20 1.24 -38.02
N GLU A 124 18.20 2.56 -38.19
CA GLU A 124 17.86 3.51 -37.12
C GLU A 124 16.43 3.28 -36.61
N LYS A 125 15.47 3.08 -37.51
CA LYS A 125 14.08 2.77 -37.17
C LYS A 125 13.98 1.45 -36.39
N ARG A 126 14.73 0.43 -36.79
CA ARG A 126 14.77 -0.86 -36.09
C ARG A 126 15.41 -0.73 -34.72
N GLU A 127 16.48 0.04 -34.59
CA GLU A 127 17.15 0.31 -33.32
C GLU A 127 16.20 0.97 -32.32
N LYS A 128 15.50 2.05 -32.74
CA LYS A 128 14.47 2.71 -31.91
C LYS A 128 13.35 1.76 -31.49
N LEU A 129 12.90 0.87 -32.39
CA LEU A 129 11.89 -0.14 -32.08
C LEU A 129 12.40 -1.18 -31.07
N ILE A 130 13.66 -1.62 -31.21
CA ILE A 130 14.28 -2.56 -30.27
C ILE A 130 14.42 -1.90 -28.90
N GLU A 131 14.90 -0.66 -28.83
CA GLU A 131 15.03 0.09 -27.59
C GLU A 131 13.67 0.23 -26.88
N SER A 132 12.62 0.60 -27.63
CA SER A 132 11.25 0.65 -27.14
C SER A 132 10.81 -0.70 -26.54
N LYS A 133 11.02 -1.81 -27.25
CA LYS A 133 10.64 -3.15 -26.77
C LYS A 133 11.42 -3.58 -25.54
N VAL A 134 12.72 -3.28 -25.49
CA VAL A 134 13.59 -3.57 -24.36
C VAL A 134 13.15 -2.79 -23.12
N ASN A 135 12.83 -1.50 -23.29
CA ASN A 135 12.33 -0.67 -22.19
C ASN A 135 10.98 -1.16 -21.68
N THR A 136 10.05 -1.55 -22.56
CA THR A 136 8.78 -2.17 -22.15
C THR A 136 9.01 -3.47 -21.37
N ALA A 137 9.85 -4.38 -21.89
CA ALA A 137 10.15 -5.64 -21.20
C ALA A 137 10.83 -5.42 -19.84
N LYS A 138 11.71 -4.41 -19.73
CA LYS A 138 12.34 -4.04 -18.47
C LYS A 138 11.32 -3.53 -17.44
N ASN A 139 10.39 -2.68 -17.87
CA ASN A 139 9.34 -2.15 -16.99
C ASN A 139 8.39 -3.26 -16.50
N GLU A 140 8.04 -4.21 -17.38
CA GLU A 140 7.25 -5.38 -17.01
C GLU A 140 8.00 -6.27 -16.00
N LEU A 141 9.29 -6.50 -16.22
CA LEU A 141 10.12 -7.28 -15.28
C LEU A 141 10.18 -6.62 -13.90
N GLU A 142 10.35 -5.30 -13.84
CA GLU A 142 10.33 -4.53 -12.59
C GLU A 142 8.98 -4.63 -11.88
N TYR A 143 7.87 -4.54 -12.62
CA TYR A 143 6.52 -4.73 -12.08
C TYR A 143 6.35 -6.12 -11.44
N TYR A 144 6.77 -7.19 -12.14
CA TYR A 144 6.70 -8.55 -11.60
C TYR A 144 7.63 -8.74 -10.38
N GLY A 145 8.81 -8.11 -10.37
CA GLY A 145 9.71 -8.11 -9.22
C GLY A 145 9.06 -7.48 -7.97
N ASN A 146 8.40 -6.33 -8.15
CA ASN A 146 7.67 -5.67 -7.07
C ASN A 146 6.47 -6.50 -6.58
N LEU A 147 5.71 -7.11 -7.49
CA LEU A 147 4.59 -8.00 -7.14
C LEU A 147 5.07 -9.20 -6.31
N TYR A 148 6.19 -9.81 -6.68
CA TYR A 148 6.78 -10.92 -5.94
C TYR A 148 7.18 -10.52 -4.51
N ASN A 149 7.82 -9.36 -4.35
CA ASN A 149 8.24 -8.86 -3.03
C ASN A 149 7.02 -8.56 -2.13
N ASN A 150 5.97 -7.96 -2.69
CA ASN A 150 4.72 -7.72 -1.96
C ASN A 150 4.07 -9.04 -1.53
N LEU A 151 3.95 -10.00 -2.45
CA LEU A 151 3.39 -11.32 -2.15
C LEU A 151 4.20 -12.06 -1.07
N SER A 152 5.53 -11.99 -1.11
CA SER A 152 6.39 -12.57 -0.08
C SER A 152 6.13 -11.94 1.30
N THR A 153 5.95 -10.63 1.34
CA THR A 153 5.62 -9.89 2.57
C THR A 153 4.25 -10.29 3.10
N ASP A 154 3.24 -10.40 2.24
CA ASP A 154 1.89 -10.83 2.61
C ASP A 154 1.88 -12.27 3.15
N ILE A 155 2.63 -13.18 2.52
CA ILE A 155 2.79 -14.57 2.97
C ILE A 155 3.42 -14.61 4.36
N ASN A 156 4.48 -13.84 4.61
CA ASN A 156 5.10 -13.76 5.93
C ASN A 156 4.15 -13.17 6.98
N GLY A 157 3.35 -12.16 6.59
CA GLY A 157 2.27 -11.60 7.42
C GLY A 157 1.22 -12.65 7.78
N LEU A 158 0.79 -13.46 6.81
CA LEU A 158 -0.15 -14.57 7.02
C LEU A 158 0.41 -15.62 7.96
N TYR A 159 1.68 -16.04 7.79
CA TYR A 159 2.32 -16.98 8.71
C TYR A 159 2.34 -16.47 10.15
N SER A 160 2.68 -15.18 10.34
CA SER A 160 2.69 -14.57 11.68
C SER A 160 1.29 -14.53 12.30
N THR A 161 0.27 -14.22 11.49
CA THR A 161 -1.14 -14.17 11.93
C THR A 161 -1.64 -15.56 12.32
N VAL A 162 -1.36 -16.58 11.49
CA VAL A 162 -1.73 -17.97 11.77
C VAL A 162 -1.07 -18.47 13.05
N ASN A 163 0.22 -18.16 13.26
CA ASN A 163 0.91 -18.54 14.49
C ASN A 163 0.30 -17.87 15.73
N ASN A 164 0.00 -16.58 15.66
CA ASN A 164 -0.65 -15.85 16.76
C ASN A 164 -2.06 -16.42 17.06
N VAL A 165 -2.86 -16.71 16.02
CA VAL A 165 -4.17 -17.33 16.18
C VAL A 165 -4.06 -18.72 16.82
N ASN A 166 -3.09 -19.55 16.39
CA ASN A 166 -2.86 -20.86 16.98
C ASN A 166 -2.47 -20.76 18.47
N GLU A 167 -1.64 -19.78 18.83
CA GLU A 167 -1.26 -19.54 20.22
C GLU A 167 -2.47 -19.09 21.06
N GLN A 168 -3.24 -18.13 20.56
CA GLN A 168 -4.48 -17.68 21.22
C GLN A 168 -5.51 -18.80 21.36
N LEU A 169 -5.64 -19.68 20.37
CA LEU A 169 -6.52 -20.85 20.44
C LEU A 169 -6.05 -21.83 21.51
N ARG A 170 -4.75 -22.10 21.59
CA ARG A 170 -4.18 -22.97 22.63
C ARG A 170 -4.43 -22.41 24.03
N ASP A 171 -4.24 -21.11 24.21
CA ASP A 171 -4.50 -20.42 25.47
C ASP A 171 -6.00 -20.43 25.82
N SER A 172 -6.87 -20.18 24.84
CA SER A 172 -8.32 -20.23 25.00
C SER A 172 -8.83 -21.63 25.39
N ASN A 173 -8.27 -22.68 24.79
CA ASN A 173 -8.58 -24.06 25.14
C ASN A 173 -8.14 -24.38 26.57
N ALA A 174 -6.94 -23.96 26.98
CA ALA A 174 -6.46 -24.15 28.35
C ALA A 174 -7.33 -23.43 29.38
N GLN A 175 -7.77 -22.20 29.07
CA GLN A 175 -8.72 -21.45 29.91
C GLN A 175 -10.07 -22.18 30.00
N SER A 176 -10.59 -22.69 28.88
CA SER A 176 -11.86 -23.42 28.84
C SER A 176 -11.84 -24.68 29.70
N ILE A 177 -10.78 -25.49 29.59
CA ILE A 177 -10.58 -26.69 30.44
C ILE A 177 -10.52 -26.29 31.93
N SER A 178 -9.83 -25.20 32.25
CA SER A 178 -9.74 -24.71 33.63
C SER A 178 -11.11 -24.28 34.18
N ILE A 179 -11.92 -23.55 33.38
CA ILE A 179 -13.28 -23.16 33.75
C ILE A 179 -14.16 -24.39 33.99
N LEU A 180 -14.12 -25.37 33.08
CA LEU A 180 -14.85 -26.64 33.20
C LEU A 180 -14.46 -27.37 34.50
N GLY A 181 -13.16 -27.49 34.78
CA GLY A 181 -12.66 -28.13 36.00
C GLY A 181 -13.16 -27.47 37.29
N ILE A 182 -13.10 -26.14 37.36
CA ILE A 182 -13.60 -25.41 38.55
C ILE A 182 -15.13 -25.50 38.64
N PHE A 183 -15.85 -25.41 37.51
CA PHE A 183 -17.30 -25.55 37.49
C PHE A 183 -17.75 -26.93 37.99
N SER A 184 -17.12 -28.01 37.52
CA SER A 184 -17.36 -29.35 38.03
C SER A 184 -17.08 -29.45 39.54
N GLY A 185 -16.00 -28.84 40.02
CA GLY A 185 -15.69 -28.77 41.45
C GLY A 185 -16.77 -28.07 42.28
N ILE A 186 -17.29 -26.93 41.79
CA ILE A 186 -18.39 -26.19 42.43
C ILE A 186 -19.65 -27.05 42.49
N VAL A 187 -20.02 -27.71 41.39
CA VAL A 187 -21.22 -28.56 41.31
C VAL A 187 -21.13 -29.73 42.30
N ILE A 188 -19.98 -30.40 42.36
CA ILE A 188 -19.73 -31.51 43.31
C ILE A 188 -19.80 -31.01 44.76
N ALA A 189 -19.14 -29.90 45.08
CA ALA A 189 -19.15 -29.32 46.42
C ALA A 189 -20.57 -28.90 46.85
N PHE A 190 -21.35 -28.32 45.92
CA PHE A 190 -22.72 -27.90 46.17
C PHE A 190 -23.64 -29.08 46.46
N PHE A 191 -23.67 -30.10 45.59
CA PHE A 191 -24.48 -31.31 45.83
C PHE A 191 -24.02 -32.09 47.06
N GLY A 192 -22.71 -32.16 47.31
CA GLY A 192 -22.17 -32.74 48.54
C GLY A 192 -22.66 -32.00 49.79
N SER A 193 -22.64 -30.66 49.76
CA SER A 193 -23.10 -29.83 50.87
C SER A 193 -24.61 -29.95 51.13
N ILE A 194 -25.44 -30.04 50.09
CA ILE A 194 -26.89 -30.26 50.22
C ILE A 194 -27.13 -31.60 50.91
N LYS A 195 -26.46 -32.67 50.47
CA LYS A 195 -26.63 -34.01 51.04
C LYS A 195 -26.18 -34.11 52.49
N VAL A 196 -25.06 -33.47 52.85
CA VAL A 196 -24.61 -33.39 54.25
C VAL A 196 -25.61 -32.60 55.09
N THR A 197 -26.12 -31.49 54.56
CA THR A 197 -27.12 -30.66 55.25
C THR A 197 -28.43 -31.41 55.46
N GLU A 198 -28.91 -32.13 54.46
CA GLU A 198 -30.08 -33.02 54.53
C GLU A 198 -29.91 -34.06 55.65
N ASN A 199 -28.76 -34.74 55.69
CA ASN A 199 -28.46 -35.74 56.71
C ASN A 199 -28.37 -35.12 58.13
N ILE A 200 -27.87 -33.89 58.27
CA ILE A 200 -27.86 -33.21 59.58
C ILE A 200 -29.30 -32.92 60.03
N PHE A 201 -30.15 -32.39 59.14
CA PHE A 201 -31.54 -32.07 59.48
C PHE A 201 -32.40 -33.30 59.72
N SER A 202 -32.18 -34.40 59.00
CA SER A 202 -32.91 -35.66 59.19
C SER A 202 -32.59 -36.34 60.53
N ASN A 203 -31.42 -36.04 61.12
CA ASN A 203 -30.98 -36.60 62.40
C ASN A 203 -31.27 -35.68 63.61
N LEU A 204 -31.98 -34.57 63.42
CA LEU A 204 -32.40 -33.70 64.52
C LEU A 204 -33.59 -34.33 65.27
N GLY A 205 -33.47 -34.51 66.59
CA GLY A 205 -34.56 -35.01 67.43
C GLY A 205 -35.77 -34.07 67.51
N GLU A 206 -36.97 -34.62 67.73
CA GLU A 206 -38.26 -33.90 67.73
C GLU A 206 -38.36 -32.73 68.73
N GLY A 207 -37.48 -32.67 69.75
CA GLY A 207 -37.47 -31.64 70.79
C GLY A 207 -36.75 -30.34 70.44
N ILE A 208 -36.23 -30.17 69.22
CA ILE A 208 -35.41 -29.00 68.86
C ILE A 208 -36.28 -27.82 68.43
N SER A 209 -36.08 -26.66 69.06
CA SER A 209 -36.78 -25.42 68.74
C SER A 209 -36.54 -25.00 67.27
N LYS A 210 -37.62 -24.67 66.55
CA LYS A 210 -37.60 -24.19 65.15
C LYS A 210 -36.60 -23.05 64.93
N TYR A 211 -36.40 -22.17 65.91
CA TYR A 211 -35.46 -21.05 65.81
C TYR A 211 -33.99 -21.50 65.75
N ARG A 212 -33.62 -22.61 66.41
CA ARG A 212 -32.26 -23.17 66.36
C ARG A 212 -31.96 -23.80 64.99
N ILE A 213 -32.96 -24.44 64.39
CA ILE A 213 -32.87 -25.02 63.04
C ILE A 213 -32.60 -23.91 62.01
N VAL A 214 -33.38 -22.82 62.05
CA VAL A 214 -33.18 -21.66 61.17
C VAL A 214 -31.82 -21.00 61.39
N PHE A 215 -31.35 -20.90 62.64
CA PHE A 215 -30.03 -20.39 62.96
C PHE A 215 -28.91 -21.24 62.33
N MET A 216 -28.93 -22.57 62.54
CA MET A 216 -27.94 -23.49 61.95
C MET A 216 -27.99 -23.45 60.42
N ALA A 217 -29.18 -23.46 59.82
CA ALA A 217 -29.36 -23.30 58.38
C ALA A 217 -28.75 -21.99 57.85
N GLY A 218 -28.96 -20.88 58.57
CA GLY A 218 -28.41 -19.57 58.22
C GLY A 218 -26.88 -19.56 58.25
N VAL A 219 -26.26 -20.16 59.28
CA VAL A 219 -24.79 -20.26 59.39
C VAL A 219 -24.21 -21.11 58.26
N ILE A 220 -24.80 -22.27 57.98
CA ILE A 220 -24.36 -23.15 56.88
C ILE A 220 -24.51 -22.43 55.53
N GLY A 221 -25.67 -21.82 55.27
CA GLY A 221 -25.91 -21.08 54.04
C GLY A 221 -24.95 -19.90 53.85
N PHE A 222 -24.59 -19.19 54.93
CA PHE A 222 -23.61 -18.11 54.89
C PHE A 222 -22.22 -18.62 54.49
N ILE A 223 -21.76 -19.73 55.08
CA ILE A 223 -20.47 -20.36 54.73
C ILE A 223 -20.49 -20.80 53.27
N LEU A 224 -21.53 -21.51 52.83
CA LEU A 224 -21.65 -22.02 51.47
C LEU A 224 -21.65 -20.90 50.43
N PHE A 225 -22.43 -19.84 50.64
CA PHE A 225 -22.48 -18.71 49.72
C PHE A 225 -21.11 -18.04 49.54
N ASN A 226 -20.38 -17.80 50.64
CA ASN A 226 -19.07 -17.17 50.57
C ASN A 226 -18.03 -18.09 49.92
N THR A 227 -18.07 -19.40 50.15
CA THR A 227 -17.21 -20.37 49.48
C THR A 227 -17.45 -20.39 47.96
N ILE A 228 -18.72 -20.43 47.53
CA ILE A 228 -19.09 -20.36 46.11
C ILE A 228 -18.59 -19.05 45.48
N PHE A 229 -18.76 -17.92 46.17
CA PHE A 229 -18.28 -16.64 45.67
C PHE A 229 -16.76 -16.60 45.47
N VAL A 230 -15.98 -17.15 46.42
CA VAL A 230 -14.52 -17.25 46.29
C VAL A 230 -14.13 -18.13 45.10
N LEU A 231 -14.81 -19.26 44.88
CA LEU A 231 -14.57 -20.13 43.72
C LEU A 231 -14.90 -19.45 42.39
N LEU A 232 -16.04 -18.73 42.31
CA LEU A 232 -16.38 -17.92 41.14
C LEU A 232 -15.34 -16.82 40.88
N TYR A 233 -14.84 -16.18 41.94
CA TYR A 233 -13.75 -15.21 41.84
C TYR A 233 -12.47 -15.82 41.26
N PHE A 234 -12.10 -17.04 41.67
CA PHE A 234 -10.98 -17.76 41.06
C PHE A 234 -11.23 -18.09 39.59
N ILE A 235 -12.42 -18.53 39.20
CA ILE A 235 -12.78 -18.75 37.78
C ILE A 235 -12.53 -17.48 36.98
N ALA A 236 -13.11 -16.37 37.42
CA ALA A 236 -12.96 -15.12 36.69
C ALA A 236 -11.50 -14.70 36.58
N LYS A 237 -10.71 -14.87 37.65
CA LYS A 237 -9.29 -14.55 37.62
C LYS A 237 -8.50 -15.46 36.68
N VAL A 238 -8.82 -16.76 36.60
CA VAL A 238 -8.21 -17.71 35.64
C VAL A 238 -8.63 -17.41 34.20
N SER A 239 -9.88 -16.99 33.98
CA SER A 239 -10.37 -16.52 32.68
C SER A 239 -9.94 -15.10 32.33
N ASN A 240 -9.09 -14.48 33.15
CA ASN A 240 -8.64 -13.10 33.03
C ASN A 240 -9.79 -12.08 32.88
N LYS A 241 -10.94 -12.38 33.49
CA LYS A 241 -12.13 -11.52 33.55
C LYS A 241 -12.35 -11.05 34.98
N SER A 242 -12.98 -9.89 35.14
CA SER A 242 -13.37 -9.37 36.45
C SER A 242 -14.86 -9.61 36.70
N ILE A 243 -15.21 -10.23 37.84
CA ILE A 243 -16.60 -10.23 38.36
C ILE A 243 -16.92 -8.91 39.09
N ALA A 244 -15.89 -8.10 39.37
CA ALA A 244 -16.07 -6.79 39.95
C ALA A 244 -16.87 -5.89 38.99
N THR A 245 -17.73 -5.05 39.54
CA THR A 245 -18.42 -4.03 38.74
C THR A 245 -17.42 -2.99 38.25
N GLY A 246 -17.48 -2.64 36.95
CA GLY A 246 -16.66 -1.55 36.37
C GLY A 246 -16.96 -0.17 36.99
N ASN A 247 -18.04 -0.07 37.77
CA ASN A 247 -18.34 1.12 38.58
C ASN A 247 -17.25 1.44 39.59
N PHE A 248 -16.43 0.47 40.04
CA PHE A 248 -15.30 0.78 40.92
C PHE A 248 -14.17 1.51 40.18
N ASP A 249 -13.92 1.14 38.92
CA ASP A 249 -12.87 1.73 38.09
C ASP A 249 -13.17 3.19 37.79
N LYS A 250 -14.46 3.54 37.57
CA LYS A 250 -14.92 4.93 37.49
C LYS A 250 -14.46 5.78 38.67
N TYR A 251 -14.55 5.27 39.91
CA TYR A 251 -14.12 6.01 41.11
C TYR A 251 -12.60 6.11 41.23
N TYR A 252 -11.85 5.19 40.63
CA TYR A 252 -10.39 5.20 40.63
C TYR A 252 -9.84 6.15 39.56
N TYR A 253 -10.36 6.09 38.33
CA TYR A 253 -9.99 6.97 37.22
C TYR A 253 -10.46 8.42 37.44
N GLU A 254 -11.68 8.65 37.95
CA GLU A 254 -12.10 10.01 38.35
C GLU A 254 -11.19 10.59 39.43
N CYS A 255 -10.60 9.77 40.32
CA CYS A 255 -9.66 10.24 41.32
C CYS A 255 -8.27 10.54 40.74
N TYR A 256 -7.85 9.86 39.66
CA TYR A 256 -6.58 10.08 38.99
C TYR A 256 -6.61 11.30 38.08
N ASP A 257 -7.74 11.53 37.41
CA ASP A 257 -8.02 12.72 36.60
C ASP A 257 -8.08 14.00 37.45
N TRP A 258 -8.22 13.90 38.78
CA TRP A 258 -8.12 15.03 39.71
C TRP A 258 -6.70 15.38 40.15
N ASN A 259 -5.70 14.60 39.72
CA ASN A 259 -4.28 14.91 39.86
C ASN A 259 -3.67 15.44 38.55
N CYS A 260 -4.48 15.96 37.62
CA CYS A 260 -3.95 16.64 36.44
C CYS A 260 -3.28 17.97 36.84
N TRP A 261 -2.10 18.20 36.27
CA TRP A 261 -1.33 19.42 36.43
C TRP A 261 -1.97 20.53 35.60
N ASP A 262 -2.27 21.68 36.21
CA ASP A 262 -2.85 22.85 35.56
C ASP A 262 -1.70 23.77 35.14
N GLU A 263 -1.35 23.77 33.85
CA GLU A 263 -0.18 24.53 33.33
C GLU A 263 -0.33 26.04 33.53
N GLU A 264 -1.56 26.57 33.48
CA GLU A 264 -1.83 28.00 33.69
C GLU A 264 -1.61 28.43 35.14
N LYS A 265 -1.76 27.50 36.09
CA LYS A 265 -1.69 27.78 37.54
C LYS A 265 -0.45 27.21 38.22
N GLY A 266 0.36 26.43 37.50
CA GLY A 266 1.56 25.77 38.04
C GLY A 266 1.27 24.85 39.23
N ALA A 267 0.04 24.33 39.33
CA ALA A 267 -0.43 23.57 40.49
C ALA A 267 -1.35 22.43 40.06
N TYR A 268 -1.42 21.37 40.86
CA TYR A 268 -2.40 20.31 40.65
C TYR A 268 -3.83 20.83 40.86
N LYS A 269 -4.77 20.38 40.03
CA LYS A 269 -6.19 20.79 40.03
C LYS A 269 -6.94 20.26 41.27
N GLU A 270 -6.68 20.85 42.44
CA GLU A 270 -7.10 20.28 43.72
C GLU A 270 -8.59 20.56 44.06
N ASN A 271 -9.52 19.67 43.68
CA ASN A 271 -10.91 19.74 44.16
C ASN A 271 -11.06 19.03 45.53
N ARG A 272 -10.48 19.63 46.58
CA ARG A 272 -10.29 19.07 47.95
C ARG A 272 -11.51 18.35 48.54
N LYS A 273 -12.73 18.82 48.29
CA LYS A 273 -13.96 18.25 48.90
C LYS A 273 -14.33 16.89 48.29
N ASN A 274 -14.19 16.75 46.97
CA ASN A 274 -14.51 15.51 46.27
C ASN A 274 -13.42 14.45 46.49
N VAL A 275 -12.14 14.84 46.47
CA VAL A 275 -11.02 13.93 46.79
C VAL A 275 -11.17 13.32 48.18
N LYS A 276 -11.49 14.12 49.20
CA LYS A 276 -11.71 13.61 50.57
C LYS A 276 -12.90 12.64 50.64
N LYS A 277 -13.98 12.91 49.90
CA LYS A 277 -15.18 12.05 49.86
C LYS A 277 -14.86 10.68 49.25
N TYR A 278 -14.18 10.64 48.11
CA TYR A 278 -13.84 9.40 47.40
C TYR A 278 -12.77 8.60 48.14
N ARG A 279 -11.74 9.26 48.70
CA ARG A 279 -10.74 8.62 49.57
C ARG A 279 -11.38 7.99 50.82
N LYS A 280 -12.41 8.63 51.38
CA LYS A 280 -13.20 8.07 52.50
C LYS A 280 -14.04 6.86 52.08
N ILE A 281 -14.46 6.77 50.82
CA ILE A 281 -15.16 5.58 50.27
C ILE A 281 -14.16 4.45 50.05
N LEU A 282 -12.99 4.71 49.45
CA LEU A 282 -11.94 3.72 49.23
C LEU A 282 -11.35 3.16 50.55
N ASN A 283 -11.17 4.00 51.57
CA ASN A 283 -10.62 3.58 52.86
C ASN A 283 -11.61 2.77 53.72
N SER A 284 -12.89 2.71 53.34
CA SER A 284 -13.91 1.96 54.08
C SER A 284 -14.17 0.60 53.44
N SER A 285 -13.77 -0.48 54.11
CA SER A 285 -13.91 -1.85 53.63
C SER A 285 -15.35 -2.22 53.23
N ARG A 286 -16.35 -1.78 54.00
CA ARG A 286 -17.78 -2.04 53.72
C ARG A 286 -18.26 -1.34 52.44
N LYS A 287 -17.90 -0.06 52.28
CA LYS A 287 -18.30 0.72 51.10
C LYS A 287 -17.64 0.19 49.84
N ARG A 288 -16.36 -0.21 49.94
CA ARG A 288 -15.62 -0.85 48.86
C ARG A 288 -16.27 -2.17 48.43
N LEU A 289 -16.64 -3.04 49.39
CA LEU A 289 -17.32 -4.30 49.08
C LEU A 289 -18.68 -4.07 48.41
N LYS A 290 -19.46 -3.11 48.93
CA LYS A 290 -20.79 -2.77 48.38
C LYS A 290 -20.72 -2.28 46.93
N ILE A 291 -19.69 -1.51 46.58
CA ILE A 291 -19.50 -1.01 45.21
C ILE A 291 -18.98 -2.13 44.31
N ARG A 292 -17.92 -2.82 44.74
CA ARG A 292 -17.21 -3.82 43.92
C ARG A 292 -17.99 -5.12 43.72
N TYR A 293 -18.70 -5.57 44.75
CA TYR A 293 -19.50 -6.81 44.78
C TYR A 293 -20.86 -6.57 45.46
N PRO A 294 -21.78 -5.82 44.81
CA PRO A 294 -23.04 -5.41 45.43
C PRO A 294 -23.92 -6.61 45.83
N ILE A 295 -23.97 -7.66 44.99
CA ILE A 295 -24.74 -8.87 45.26
C ILE A 295 -24.25 -9.55 46.54
N VAL A 296 -22.93 -9.76 46.66
CA VAL A 296 -22.32 -10.39 47.85
C VAL A 296 -22.61 -9.57 49.11
N TYR A 297 -22.49 -8.25 49.01
CA TYR A 297 -22.76 -7.37 50.14
C TYR A 297 -24.20 -7.48 50.63
N TRP A 298 -25.19 -7.39 49.73
CA TRP A 298 -26.60 -7.43 50.10
C TRP A 298 -27.06 -8.80 50.58
N VAL A 299 -26.61 -9.88 49.93
CA VAL A 299 -26.93 -11.25 50.36
C VAL A 299 -26.31 -11.55 51.73
N ASN A 300 -25.04 -11.20 51.95
CA ASN A 300 -24.40 -11.40 53.26
C ASN A 300 -25.09 -10.58 54.36
N LEU A 301 -25.50 -9.34 54.06
CA LEU A 301 -26.25 -8.50 55.01
C LEU A 301 -27.59 -9.15 55.39
N PHE A 302 -28.32 -9.67 54.40
CA PHE A 302 -29.59 -10.37 54.61
C PHE A 302 -29.41 -11.65 55.44
N MET A 303 -28.43 -12.49 55.10
CA MET A 303 -28.14 -13.73 55.83
C MET A 303 -27.76 -13.47 57.28
N VAL A 304 -26.88 -12.49 57.53
CA VAL A 304 -26.51 -12.08 58.90
C VAL A 304 -27.73 -11.55 59.67
N SER A 305 -28.62 -10.80 59.02
CA SER A 305 -29.86 -10.33 59.65
C SER A 305 -30.76 -11.48 60.07
N ILE A 306 -30.91 -12.54 59.26
CA ILE A 306 -31.68 -13.73 59.62
C ILE A 306 -31.06 -14.46 60.80
N ILE A 307 -29.74 -14.63 60.80
CA ILE A 307 -29.00 -15.29 61.88
C ILE A 307 -29.20 -14.53 63.21
N ILE A 308 -29.08 -13.20 63.20
CA ILE A 308 -29.29 -12.37 64.39
C ILE A 308 -30.76 -12.42 64.85
N MET A 309 -31.72 -12.30 63.93
CA MET A 309 -33.14 -12.31 64.26
C MET A 309 -33.57 -13.66 64.85
N SER A 310 -33.11 -14.77 64.28
CA SER A 310 -33.39 -16.11 64.81
C SER A 310 -32.78 -16.33 66.20
N PHE A 311 -31.58 -15.79 66.45
CA PHE A 311 -30.95 -15.82 67.76
C PHE A 311 -31.72 -14.99 68.81
N ILE A 312 -32.15 -13.77 68.45
CA ILE A 312 -32.95 -12.91 69.34
C ILE A 312 -34.30 -13.54 69.66
N LEU A 313 -35.01 -14.08 68.67
CA LEU A 313 -36.29 -14.78 68.88
C LEU A 313 -36.12 -16.01 69.77
N TRP A 314 -35.01 -16.73 69.63
CA TRP A 314 -34.68 -17.82 70.53
C TRP A 314 -34.46 -17.34 71.97
N LEU A 315 -33.73 -16.24 72.18
CA LEU A 315 -33.51 -15.66 73.52
C LEU A 315 -34.82 -15.19 74.18
N ILE A 316 -35.67 -14.47 73.45
CA ILE A 316 -36.95 -13.96 73.98
C ILE A 316 -37.84 -15.11 74.45
N LYS A 317 -37.97 -16.16 73.63
CA LYS A 317 -38.78 -17.34 73.97
C LYS A 317 -38.20 -18.13 75.15
N ASN A 318 -36.88 -18.12 75.33
CA ASN A 318 -36.23 -18.80 76.45
C ASN A 318 -36.30 -17.97 77.75
N GLN A 319 -36.33 -16.63 77.67
CA GLN A 319 -36.50 -15.74 78.83
C GLN A 319 -37.94 -15.71 79.36
N THR A 320 -38.95 -15.85 78.50
CA THR A 320 -40.36 -15.98 78.93
C THR A 320 -40.63 -17.22 79.78
N ILE A 321 -39.70 -18.18 79.84
CA ILE A 321 -39.77 -19.38 80.71
C ILE A 321 -39.29 -19.06 82.15
N PHE A 322 -38.55 -17.96 82.36
CA PHE A 322 -37.94 -17.61 83.66
C PHE A 322 -38.64 -16.48 84.44
N ILE A 323 -39.77 -15.94 83.96
CA ILE A 323 -40.50 -14.89 84.68
C ILE A 323 -41.82 -15.45 85.27
N ILE A 324 -41.76 -15.78 86.57
CA ILE A 324 -42.80 -15.70 87.62
C ILE A 324 -43.80 -16.90 87.71
N PRO A 325 -43.94 -17.54 88.90
CA PRO A 325 -44.81 -16.99 89.95
C PRO A 325 -44.08 -16.75 91.28
N LEU A 326 -43.94 -15.46 91.64
CA LEU A 326 -43.84 -15.06 93.03
C LEU A 326 -45.28 -15.02 93.55
N LYS A 327 -45.66 -16.05 94.31
CA LYS A 327 -46.86 -16.01 95.14
C LYS A 327 -46.59 -15.06 96.30
N LEU A 328 -47.44 -14.04 96.44
CA LEU A 328 -47.74 -13.40 97.72
C LEU A 328 -49.03 -14.04 98.25
#